data_AF-A0A923P1H6-F1
#
_entry.id   AF-A0A923P1H6-F1
#
_cell.length_a   1.000
_cell.length_b   1.000
_cell.length_c   1.000
_cell.angle_alpha   90.00
_cell.angle_beta   90.00
_cell.angle_gamma   90.00
#
_symmetry.space_group_name_H-M   'P 1'
#
loop_
_entity.id
_entity.type
_entity.pdbx_description
1 polymer ?
#
loop_
_entity_poly.entity_id
_entity_poly.type
_entity_poly.pdbx_seq_one_letter_code
_entity_poly.pdbx_strand_id
1 'polypeptide(L)'
;MLLRVVSIALVVALGLLQLRLWFSEDGFRGVAQLRGQLVEQRAENRGLAERNRRLEAEVADLRQGFSALEERARSDLGLIGPNETFYIFTGKQDAQARDLAAR
;
A
#
# COMPACT_ATOMS: atom_id res chain seq x y z
N MET A 1 27.42 6.56 64.98
CA MET A 1 26.01 6.12 64.87
C MET A 1 25.39 6.57 63.55
N LEU A 2 25.53 7.86 63.18
CA LEU A 2 25.00 8.45 61.93
C LEU A 2 25.41 7.71 60.64
N LEU A 3 26.71 7.42 60.47
CA LEU A 3 27.23 6.72 59.28
C LEU A 3 26.59 5.33 59.08
N ARG A 4 26.37 4.58 60.16
CA ARG A 4 25.74 3.25 60.10
C ARG A 4 24.29 3.33 59.63
N VAL A 5 23.54 4.34 60.09
CA VAL A 5 22.14 4.57 59.69
C VAL A 5 22.06 4.97 58.21
N VAL A 6 22.96 5.86 57.76
CA VAL A 6 23.02 6.28 56.35
C VAL A 6 23.37 5.10 55.43
N SER A 7 24.33 4.26 55.82
CA SER A 7 24.68 3.05 55.05
C SER A 7 23.51 2.07 54.94
N ILE A 8 22.77 1.85 56.02
CA ILE A 8 21.58 0.97 56.01
C ILE A 8 20.49 1.56 55.10
N ALA A 9 20.24 2.87 55.18
CA ALA A 9 19.26 3.53 54.32
C ALA A 9 19.63 3.41 52.83
N LEU A 10 20.91 3.56 52.48
CA LEU A 10 21.44 3.35 51.12
C LEU A 10 21.23 1.92 50.63
N VAL A 11 21.49 0.92 51.48
CA VAL A 11 21.28 -0.49 51.14
C VAL A 11 19.80 -0.80 50.91
N VAL A 12 18.91 -0.25 51.76
CA VAL A 12 17.46 -0.40 51.60
C VAL A 12 16.97 0.28 50.33
N ALA A 13 17.41 1.51 50.05
CA ALA A 13 17.08 2.23 48.82
C ALA A 13 17.57 1.48 47.58
N LEU A 14 18.77 0.92 47.63
CA LEU A 14 19.32 0.10 46.56
C LEU A 14 18.48 -1.18 46.36
N GLY A 15 18.13 -1.89 47.43
CA GLY A 15 17.29 -3.08 47.37
C GLY A 15 15.90 -2.79 46.78
N LEU A 16 15.27 -1.68 47.18
CA LEU A 16 13.99 -1.24 46.61
C LEU A 16 14.12 -0.92 45.11
N LEU A 17 15.21 -0.30 44.68
CA LEU A 17 15.45 0.02 43.29
C LEU A 17 15.67 -1.25 42.45
N GLN A 18 16.41 -2.23 42.98
CA GLN A 18 16.63 -3.53 42.32
C GLN A 18 15.31 -4.30 42.18
N LEU A 19 14.49 -4.36 43.24
CA LEU A 19 13.16 -4.97 43.19
C LEU A 19 12.25 -4.26 42.19
N ARG A 20 12.23 -2.93 42.22
CA ARG A 20 11.46 -2.14 41.25
C ARG A 20 11.92 -2.43 39.82
N LEU A 21 13.21 -2.59 39.56
CA LEU A 21 13.73 -2.89 38.22
C LEU A 21 13.29 -4.28 37.71
N TRP A 22 13.21 -5.27 38.60
CA TRP A 22 12.77 -6.63 38.26
C TRP A 22 11.25 -6.75 38.08
N PHE A 23 10.46 -5.94 38.81
CA PHE A 23 9.00 -5.97 38.80
C PHE A 23 8.33 -4.81 38.06
N SER A 24 9.09 -3.85 37.49
CA SER A 24 8.52 -2.74 36.72
C SER A 24 7.81 -3.26 35.48
N GLU A 25 6.60 -2.74 35.21
CA GLU A 25 5.82 -3.00 33.99
C GLU A 25 6.63 -2.72 32.71
N ASP A 26 7.47 -1.69 32.74
CA ASP A 26 8.40 -1.31 31.66
C ASP A 26 9.75 -2.07 31.68
N GLY A 27 9.95 -3.01 32.61
CA GLY A 27 11.19 -3.76 32.78
C GLY A 27 11.42 -4.88 31.74
N PHE A 28 12.41 -5.75 31.98
CA PHE A 28 12.82 -6.85 31.08
C PHE A 28 11.66 -7.72 30.55
N ARG A 29 10.57 -7.86 31.31
CA ARG A 29 9.37 -8.61 30.89
C ARG A 29 8.52 -7.85 29.87
N GLY A 30 8.32 -6.54 30.04
CA GLY A 30 7.57 -5.70 29.11
C GLY A 30 8.23 -5.63 27.73
N VAL A 31 9.56 -5.47 27.68
CA VAL A 31 10.31 -5.48 26.41
C VAL A 31 10.30 -6.84 25.72
N ALA A 32 10.31 -7.94 26.47
CA ALA A 32 10.23 -9.29 25.90
C ALA A 32 8.84 -9.56 25.30
N GLN A 33 7.76 -9.15 25.97
CA GLN A 33 6.39 -9.29 25.48
C GLN A 33 6.13 -8.39 24.26
N LEU A 34 6.60 -7.14 24.30
CA LEU A 34 6.45 -6.19 23.18
C LEU A 34 7.28 -6.62 21.96
N ARG A 35 8.46 -7.22 22.16
CA ARG A 35 9.23 -7.86 21.08
C ARG A 35 8.50 -9.09 20.50
N GLY A 36 7.84 -9.89 21.33
CA GLY A 36 7.05 -11.04 20.88
C GLY A 36 5.90 -10.61 19.96
N GLN A 37 5.11 -9.63 20.39
CA GLN A 37 3.99 -9.10 19.59
C GLN A 37 4.46 -8.45 18.28
N LEU A 38 5.63 -7.78 18.30
CA LEU A 38 6.22 -7.22 17.08
C LEU A 38 6.61 -8.28 16.04
N VAL A 39 7.07 -9.46 16.49
CA VAL A 39 7.46 -10.55 15.59
C VAL A 39 6.23 -11.16 14.92
N GLU A 40 5.16 -11.37 15.68
CA GLU A 40 3.91 -11.93 15.19
C GLU A 40 3.22 -10.99 14.19
N GLN A 41 3.10 -9.70 14.52
CA GLN A 41 2.55 -8.71 13.60
C GLN A 41 3.39 -8.55 12.32
N ARG A 42 4.72 -8.64 12.41
CA ARG A 42 5.59 -8.62 11.21
C ARG A 42 5.48 -9.87 10.35
N ALA A 43 5.10 -11.01 10.92
CA ALA A 43 4.87 -12.23 10.14
C ALA A 43 3.54 -12.12 9.38
N GLU A 44 2.48 -11.66 10.05
CA GLU A 44 1.18 -11.46 9.43
C GLU A 44 1.21 -10.40 8.32
N ASN A 45 1.87 -9.26 8.58
CA ASN A 45 1.99 -8.18 7.61
C ASN A 45 2.77 -8.61 6.36
N ARG A 46 3.79 -9.46 6.50
CA ARG A 46 4.51 -10.05 5.34
C ARG A 46 3.60 -10.91 4.47
N GLY A 47 2.75 -11.74 5.09
CA GLY A 47 1.78 -12.54 4.36
C GLY A 47 0.74 -11.70 3.61
N LEU A 48 0.25 -10.64 4.25
CA LEU A 48 -0.69 -9.70 3.62
C LEU A 48 -0.04 -8.91 2.47
N ALA A 49 1.20 -8.44 2.65
CA ALA A 49 1.94 -7.71 1.62
C ALA A 49 2.16 -8.57 0.36
N GLU A 50 2.43 -9.86 0.52
CA GLU A 50 2.63 -10.76 -0.62
C GLU A 50 1.31 -11.05 -1.37
N ARG A 51 0.20 -11.17 -0.65
CA ARG A 51 -1.14 -11.28 -1.25
C ARG A 51 -1.52 -10.02 -2.01
N ASN A 52 -1.28 -8.84 -1.42
CA ASN A 52 -1.53 -7.57 -2.10
C ASN A 52 -0.72 -7.45 -3.39
N ARG A 53 0.57 -7.80 -3.39
CA ARG A 53 1.37 -7.78 -4.63
C ARG A 53 0.81 -8.72 -5.71
N ARG A 54 0.31 -9.90 -5.34
CA ARG A 54 -0.31 -10.82 -6.30
C ARG A 54 -1.62 -10.27 -6.86
N LEU A 55 -2.48 -9.73 -6.00
CA LEU A 55 -3.74 -9.12 -6.41
C LEU A 55 -3.52 -7.87 -7.28
N GLU A 56 -2.53 -7.04 -6.95
CA GLU A 56 -2.15 -5.89 -7.78
C GLU A 56 -1.66 -6.33 -9.16
N ALA A 57 -0.84 -7.39 -9.23
CA ALA A 57 -0.40 -7.95 -10.51
C ALA A 57 -1.57 -8.52 -11.32
N GLU A 58 -2.51 -9.22 -10.66
CA GLU A 58 -3.70 -9.78 -11.31
C GLU A 58 -4.64 -8.67 -11.83
N VAL A 59 -4.85 -7.60 -11.05
CA VAL A 59 -5.61 -6.43 -11.50
C VAL A 59 -4.92 -5.71 -12.66
N ALA A 60 -3.59 -5.61 -12.62
CA ALA A 60 -2.82 -5.02 -13.72
C ALA A 60 -2.94 -5.85 -15.00
N ASP A 61 -2.82 -7.18 -14.91
CA ASP A 61 -2.96 -8.11 -16.04
C ASP A 61 -4.37 -8.07 -16.63
N LEU A 62 -5.40 -8.10 -15.78
CA LEU A 62 -6.80 -7.96 -16.22
C LEU A 62 -7.03 -6.63 -16.93
N ARG A 63 -6.53 -5.51 -16.41
CA ARG A 63 -6.64 -4.20 -17.07
C ARG A 63 -5.95 -4.17 -18.42
N GLN A 64 -4.77 -4.78 -18.52
CA GLN A 64 -4.03 -4.85 -19.78
C GLN A 64 -4.77 -5.71 -20.83
N GLY A 65 -5.35 -6.83 -20.40
CA GLY A 65 -6.20 -7.68 -21.24
C GLY A 65 -7.45 -6.96 -21.75
N PHE A 66 -8.12 -6.17 -20.90
CA PHE A 66 -9.26 -5.35 -21.32
C PHE A 66 -8.88 -4.26 -22.31
N SER A 67 -7.77 -3.54 -22.10
CA SER A 67 -7.30 -2.52 -23.04
C SER A 67 -6.94 -3.10 -24.41
N ALA A 68 -6.29 -4.26 -24.44
CA ALA A 68 -5.97 -4.96 -25.70
C ALA A 68 -7.25 -5.41 -26.44
N LEU A 69 -8.27 -5.86 -25.71
CA LEU A 69 -9.55 -6.25 -26.28
C LEU A 69 -10.34 -5.03 -26.79
N GLU A 70 -10.32 -3.92 -26.05
CA GLU A 70 -10.96 -2.66 -26.42
C GLU A 70 -10.35 -2.07 -27.69
N GLU A 71 -9.02 -2.13 -27.84
CA GLU A 71 -8.33 -1.67 -29.05
C GLU A 71 -8.70 -2.52 -30.27
N ARG A 72 -8.82 -3.85 -30.11
CA ARG A 72 -9.33 -4.73 -31.17
C ARG A 72 -10.79 -4.42 -31.52
N ALA A 73 -11.65 -4.18 -30.54
CA ALA A 73 -13.05 -3.86 -30.76
C ALA A 73 -13.23 -2.50 -31.46
N ARG A 74 -12.43 -1.48 -31.08
CA ARG A 74 -12.45 -0.17 -31.75
C ARG A 74 -11.91 -0.23 -33.18
N SER A 75 -10.81 -0.95 -33.41
CA SER A 75 -10.16 -1.02 -34.73
C SER A 75 -10.91 -1.87 -35.74
N ASP A 76 -11.41 -3.05 -35.35
CA ASP A 76 -12.05 -3.99 -36.29
C ASP A 76 -13.57 -3.79 -36.42
N LEU A 77 -14.25 -3.50 -35.30
CA LEU A 77 -15.71 -3.45 -35.25
C LEU A 77 -16.25 -2.02 -35.28
N GLY A 78 -15.36 -1.01 -35.25
CA GLY A 78 -15.76 0.40 -35.19
C GLY A 78 -16.58 0.72 -33.94
N LEU A 79 -16.35 -0.01 -32.84
CA LEU A 79 -17.10 0.15 -31.60
C LEU A 79 -16.84 1.54 -31.01
N ILE A 80 -17.90 2.29 -30.68
CA ILE A 80 -17.81 3.63 -30.06
C ILE A 80 -18.44 3.53 -28.67
N GLY A 81 -17.77 4.05 -27.65
CA GLY A 81 -18.27 4.04 -26.28
C GLY A 81 -19.56 4.87 -26.13
N PRO A 82 -20.43 4.57 -25.14
CA PRO A 82 -21.73 5.23 -24.97
C PRO A 82 -21.68 6.75 -24.74
N ASN A 83 -20.51 7.30 -24.40
CA ASN A 83 -20.28 8.74 -24.20
C ASN A 83 -19.15 9.31 -25.10
N GLU A 84 -18.86 8.68 -26.24
CA GLU A 84 -17.79 9.11 -27.15
C GLU A 84 -18.35 9.65 -28.47
N THR A 85 -17.74 10.74 -28.98
CA THR A 85 -18.06 11.31 -30.30
C THR A 85 -16.97 10.92 -31.29
N PHE A 86 -17.30 10.12 -32.30
CA PHE A 86 -16.36 9.66 -33.32
C PHE A 86 -16.35 10.59 -34.54
N TYR A 87 -15.18 11.12 -34.90
CA TYR A 87 -14.99 12.00 -36.06
C TYR A 87 -14.27 11.26 -37.18
N ILE A 88 -14.96 11.05 -38.31
CA ILE A 88 -14.35 10.51 -39.54
C ILE A 88 -14.07 11.67 -40.48
N PHE A 89 -12.79 11.92 -40.78
CA PHE A 89 -12.41 12.87 -41.81
C PHE A 89 -12.49 12.19 -43.18
N THR A 90 -13.58 12.38 -43.92
CA THR A 90 -13.61 12.05 -45.35
C THR A 90 -12.67 13.02 -46.08
N GLY A 91 -11.58 12.48 -46.62
CA GLY A 91 -10.54 13.30 -47.23
C GLY A 91 -11.06 14.04 -48.46
N LYS A 92 -11.24 15.36 -48.34
CA LYS A 92 -11.16 16.43 -49.38
C LYS A 92 -11.79 16.21 -50.78
N GLN A 93 -12.51 15.13 -51.06
CA GLN A 93 -13.20 14.92 -52.34
C GLN A 93 -14.56 15.67 -52.36
N ASP A 94 -15.22 15.79 -51.21
CA ASP A 94 -16.50 16.49 -51.09
C ASP A 94 -16.36 18.01 -51.29
N ALA A 95 -15.17 18.55 -50.99
CA ALA A 95 -14.84 19.97 -51.20
C ALA A 95 -14.50 20.27 -52.66
N GLN A 96 -13.79 19.38 -53.36
CA GLN A 96 -13.45 19.55 -54.78
C GLN A 96 -14.64 19.27 -55.71
N ALA A 97 -15.51 18.32 -55.37
CA ALA A 97 -16.70 18.00 -56.18
C ALA A 97 -17.73 19.15 -56.19
N ARG A 98 -17.86 19.88 -55.08
CA ARG A 98 -18.73 21.07 -54.99
C ARG A 98 -18.19 22.25 -55.81
N ASP A 99 -16.88 22.41 -55.86
CA ASP A 99 -16.20 23.49 -56.59
C ASP A 99 -16.20 23.24 -58.12
N LEU A 100 -16.22 21.97 -58.55
CA LEU A 100 -16.40 21.60 -59.96
C LEU A 100 -17.85 21.71 -60.43
N ALA A 101 -18.83 21.46 -59.56
CA ALA A 101 -20.26 21.59 -59.89
C ALA A 101 -20.76 23.04 -59.90
N ALA A 102 -19.97 23.98 -59.38
CA ALA A 102 -20.27 25.41 -59.35
C ALA A 102 -19.60 26.22 -60.48
N ARG A 103 -18.96 25.55 -61.45
CA ARG A 103 -18.42 26.13 -62.69
C ARG A 103 -19.22 25.65 -63.89
#